data_AF-A0A7S4B9W3-F1
#
_entry.id   AF-A0A7S4B9W3-F1
#
_cell.length_a   1.000
_cell.length_b   1.000
_cell.length_c   1.000
_cell.angle_alpha   90.00
_cell.angle_beta   90.00
_cell.angle_gamma   90.00
#
_symmetry.space_group_name_H-M   'P 1'
#
loop_
_entity.id
_entity.type
_entity.pdbx_description
1 polymer ?
#
loop_
_entity_poly.entity_id
_entity_poly.type
_entity_poly.pdbx_seq_one_letter_code
_entity_poly.pdbx_strand_id
1 'polypeptide(L)'
;MAAEAAAARREQGNESMSAGQYEAAVLHYSAALSHTPKDPALYSNRSFAFLRLRMPARALADADEAVKRRPDWPKAHFRRAEAFRVAGLHDEALKAYERAANLDPQDTHLQEQRILSVERARGQQRNALLIVCACGLVGLVLFALLALAPDSSETAAPSPRRGGSGIWGRLVTPALGTALGLVGGCTLLLLRRTCSQAA
;
A
#
# COMPACT_ATOMS: atom_id res chain seq x y z
N MET A 1 4.63 27.30 -34.12
CA MET A 1 3.17 27.14 -33.92
C MET A 1 2.81 26.07 -32.87
N ALA A 2 2.79 24.76 -33.16
CA ALA A 2 2.32 23.75 -32.18
C ALA A 2 3.19 23.65 -30.91
N ALA A 3 4.51 23.70 -31.04
CA ALA A 3 5.44 23.65 -29.91
C ALA A 3 5.35 24.91 -29.02
N GLU A 4 5.15 26.07 -29.64
CA GLU A 4 4.98 27.35 -28.94
C GLU A 4 3.63 27.41 -28.21
N ALA A 5 2.58 26.92 -28.84
CA ALA A 5 1.26 26.76 -28.22
C ALA A 5 1.26 25.78 -27.03
N ALA A 6 2.13 24.75 -27.06
CA ALA A 6 2.36 23.84 -25.95
C ALA A 6 3.17 24.50 -24.83
N ALA A 7 4.19 25.28 -25.17
CA ALA A 7 5.02 26.01 -24.21
C ALA A 7 4.20 27.06 -23.43
N ALA A 8 3.35 27.82 -24.11
CA ALA A 8 2.44 28.77 -23.45
C ALA A 8 1.49 28.09 -22.47
N ARG A 9 0.90 26.95 -22.86
CA ARG A 9 0.02 26.16 -21.97
C ARG A 9 0.78 25.54 -20.81
N ARG A 10 2.03 25.11 -21.02
CA ARG A 10 2.90 24.64 -19.94
C ARG A 10 3.16 25.74 -18.92
N GLU A 11 3.39 26.97 -19.37
CA GLU A 11 3.63 28.10 -18.48
C GLU A 11 2.37 28.45 -17.66
N GLN A 12 1.20 28.52 -18.29
CA GLN A 12 -0.08 28.67 -17.58
C GLN A 12 -0.32 27.55 -16.55
N GLY A 13 0.10 26.32 -16.88
CA GLY A 13 0.08 25.20 -15.94
C GLY A 13 1.01 25.42 -14.75
N ASN A 14 2.22 25.95 -14.98
CA ASN A 14 3.17 26.29 -13.92
C ASN A 14 2.65 27.42 -13.02
N GLU A 15 2.07 28.46 -13.62
CA GLU A 15 1.43 29.57 -12.91
C GLU A 15 0.28 29.06 -12.02
N SER A 16 -0.59 28.21 -12.57
CA SER A 16 -1.68 27.58 -11.84
C SER A 16 -1.17 26.71 -10.68
N MET A 17 -0.05 26.00 -10.87
CA MET A 17 0.59 25.23 -9.79
C MET A 17 1.09 26.13 -8.67
N SER A 18 1.75 27.24 -9.01
CA SER A 18 2.24 28.23 -8.03
C SER A 18 1.11 28.93 -7.29
N ALA A 19 -0.02 29.17 -7.97
CA ALA A 19 -1.24 29.72 -7.38
C ALA A 19 -2.04 28.70 -6.55
N GLY A 20 -1.63 27.43 -6.51
CA GLY A 20 -2.34 26.36 -5.80
C GLY A 20 -3.62 25.87 -6.49
N GLN A 21 -3.87 26.32 -7.73
CA GLN A 21 -5.02 25.93 -8.55
C GLN A 21 -4.72 24.64 -9.32
N TYR A 22 -4.64 23.52 -8.60
CA TYR A 22 -4.15 22.25 -9.17
C TYR A 22 -5.06 21.67 -10.26
N GLU A 23 -6.38 21.88 -10.18
CA GLU A 23 -7.31 21.43 -11.22
C GLU A 23 -7.08 22.17 -12.55
N ALA A 24 -6.93 23.49 -12.49
CA ALA A 24 -6.57 24.31 -13.63
C ALA A 24 -5.22 23.89 -14.21
N ALA A 25 -4.22 23.64 -13.34
CA ALA A 25 -2.91 23.15 -13.77
C ALA A 25 -3.02 21.84 -14.57
N VAL A 26 -3.84 20.88 -14.11
CA VAL A 26 -4.09 19.63 -14.84
C VAL A 26 -4.68 19.89 -16.23
N LEU A 27 -5.63 20.82 -16.35
CA LEU A 27 -6.24 21.20 -17.62
C LEU A 27 -5.20 21.81 -18.58
N HIS A 28 -4.40 22.76 -18.10
CA HIS A 28 -3.35 23.40 -18.90
C HIS A 28 -2.28 22.41 -19.35
N TYR A 29 -1.81 21.53 -18.46
CA TYR A 29 -0.86 20.48 -18.85
C TYR A 29 -1.46 19.46 -19.82
N SER A 30 -2.74 19.11 -19.67
CA SER A 30 -3.43 18.21 -20.60
C SER A 30 -3.57 18.83 -21.99
N ALA A 31 -3.86 20.13 -22.05
CA ALA A 31 -3.89 20.88 -23.30
C ALA A 31 -2.49 21.05 -23.90
N ALA A 32 -1.43 21.15 -23.10
CA ALA A 32 -0.06 21.14 -23.61
C ALA A 32 0.29 19.77 -24.21
N LEU A 33 -0.10 18.68 -23.53
CA LEU A 33 0.12 17.30 -23.97
C LEU A 33 -0.61 16.95 -25.26
N SER A 34 -1.74 17.58 -25.58
CA SER A 34 -2.43 17.36 -26.87
C SER A 34 -1.60 17.88 -28.06
N HIS A 35 -0.74 18.87 -27.84
CA HIS A 35 0.19 19.38 -28.85
C HIS A 35 1.55 18.65 -28.82
N THR A 36 2.05 18.30 -27.63
CA THR A 36 3.34 17.63 -27.44
C THR A 36 3.21 16.36 -26.58
N PRO A 37 2.61 15.28 -27.11
CA PRO A 37 2.33 14.05 -26.34
C PRO A 37 3.60 13.26 -25.96
N LYS A 38 4.77 13.74 -26.37
CA LYS A 38 6.08 13.13 -26.12
C LYS A 38 6.93 13.84 -25.07
N ASP A 39 6.46 14.93 -24.49
CA ASP A 39 7.22 15.64 -23.47
C ASP A 39 7.08 14.96 -22.09
N PRO A 40 8.15 14.32 -21.55
CA PRO A 40 8.12 13.72 -20.22
C PRO A 40 7.91 14.76 -19.11
N ALA A 41 8.32 16.01 -19.31
CA ALA A 41 8.20 17.05 -18.31
C ALA A 41 6.73 17.41 -18.03
N LEU A 42 5.90 17.41 -19.07
CA LEU A 42 4.46 17.66 -18.91
C LEU A 42 3.77 16.56 -18.11
N TYR A 43 4.08 15.29 -18.37
CA TYR A 43 3.56 14.18 -17.56
C TYR A 43 4.04 14.28 -16.10
N SER A 44 5.31 14.62 -15.86
CA SER A 44 5.87 14.81 -14.51
C SER A 44 5.25 15.99 -13.74
N ASN A 45 4.90 17.07 -14.44
CA ASN A 45 4.24 18.23 -13.82
C ASN A 45 2.76 17.95 -13.55
N ARG A 46 2.07 17.28 -14.48
CA ARG A 46 0.66 16.88 -14.30
C ARG A 46 0.50 15.81 -13.22
N SER A 47 1.44 14.86 -13.11
CA SER A 47 1.45 13.90 -12.00
C SER A 47 1.56 14.60 -10.65
N PHE A 48 2.42 15.64 -10.55
CA PHE A 48 2.54 16.43 -9.34
C PHE A 48 1.23 17.15 -9.00
N ALA A 49 0.53 17.72 -9.98
CA ALA A 49 -0.78 18.32 -9.78
C ALA A 49 -1.80 17.30 -9.24
N PHE A 50 -1.83 16.08 -9.79
CA PHE A 50 -2.68 15.00 -9.28
C PHE A 50 -2.34 14.57 -7.84
N LEU A 51 -1.06 14.58 -7.45
CA LEU A 51 -0.67 14.31 -6.06
C LEU A 51 -1.23 15.36 -5.10
N ARG A 52 -1.22 16.65 -5.50
CA ARG A 52 -1.81 17.74 -4.71
C ARG A 52 -3.33 17.60 -4.60
N LEU A 53 -3.98 17.04 -5.62
CA LEU A 53 -5.40 16.70 -5.63
C LEU A 53 -5.75 15.38 -4.92
N ARG A 54 -4.78 14.71 -4.27
CA ARG A 54 -4.99 13.39 -3.62
C ARG A 54 -5.53 12.32 -4.58
N MET A 55 -5.12 12.37 -5.85
CA MET A 55 -5.46 11.37 -6.88
C MET A 55 -4.23 10.51 -7.24
N PRO A 56 -3.74 9.63 -6.35
CA PRO A 56 -2.48 8.92 -6.55
C PRO A 56 -2.49 7.97 -7.76
N ALA A 57 -3.63 7.36 -8.11
CA ALA A 57 -3.72 6.48 -9.28
C ALA A 57 -3.46 7.23 -10.60
N ARG A 58 -4.02 8.42 -10.76
CA ARG A 58 -3.77 9.28 -11.94
C ARG A 58 -2.34 9.82 -11.94
N ALA A 59 -1.85 10.22 -10.77
CA ALA A 59 -0.46 10.64 -10.62
C ALA A 59 0.53 9.54 -11.01
N LEU A 60 0.25 8.29 -10.61
CA LEU A 60 1.10 7.15 -10.94
C LEU A 60 1.12 6.88 -12.44
N ALA A 61 -0.05 6.90 -13.10
CA ALA A 61 -0.12 6.71 -14.55
C ALA A 61 0.72 7.75 -15.32
N ASP A 62 0.63 9.02 -14.93
CA ASP A 62 1.46 10.08 -15.54
C ASP A 62 2.94 9.94 -15.18
N ALA A 63 3.27 9.58 -13.95
CA ALA A 63 4.66 9.37 -13.54
C ALA A 63 5.30 8.17 -14.28
N ASP A 64 4.55 7.08 -14.47
CA ASP A 64 4.98 5.92 -15.25
C ASP A 64 5.21 6.30 -16.72
N GLU A 65 4.34 7.13 -17.31
CA GLU A 65 4.54 7.61 -18.67
C GLU A 65 5.77 8.52 -18.76
N ALA A 66 6.00 9.40 -17.78
CA ALA A 66 7.22 10.21 -17.72
C ALA A 66 8.49 9.34 -17.66
N VAL A 67 8.49 8.29 -16.83
CA VAL A 67 9.60 7.31 -16.73
C VAL A 67 9.78 6.54 -18.03
N LYS A 68 8.69 6.11 -18.68
CA LYS A 68 8.74 5.39 -19.95
C LYS A 68 9.36 6.24 -21.06
N ARG A 69 9.08 7.54 -21.09
CA ARG A 69 9.66 8.46 -22.07
C ARG A 69 11.09 8.87 -21.75
N ARG A 70 11.45 9.00 -20.47
CA ARG A 70 12.80 9.35 -20.03
C ARG A 70 13.20 8.53 -18.78
N PRO A 71 13.74 7.31 -18.97
CA PRO A 71 14.02 6.39 -17.87
C PRO A 71 15.22 6.79 -17.01
N ASP A 72 16.10 7.62 -17.55
CA ASP A 72 17.31 8.19 -16.93
C ASP A 72 17.04 9.50 -16.17
N TRP A 73 15.76 9.87 -15.96
CA TRP A 73 15.42 11.13 -15.30
C TRP A 73 15.06 10.94 -13.82
N PRO A 74 15.92 11.40 -12.87
CA PRO A 74 15.67 11.22 -11.44
C PRO A 74 14.31 11.76 -10.99
N LYS A 75 13.93 12.94 -11.49
CA LYS A 75 12.66 13.60 -11.12
C LYS A 75 11.42 12.79 -11.54
N ALA A 76 11.46 12.02 -12.62
CA ALA A 76 10.33 11.16 -13.00
C ALA A 76 10.15 10.01 -12.02
N HIS A 77 11.25 9.33 -11.64
CA HIS A 77 11.23 8.28 -10.61
C HIS A 77 10.80 8.84 -9.25
N PHE A 78 11.22 10.06 -8.91
CA PHE A 78 10.76 10.75 -7.71
C PHE A 78 9.24 10.98 -7.70
N ARG A 79 8.65 11.46 -8.82
CA ARG A 79 7.18 11.60 -8.93
C ARG A 79 6.46 10.28 -8.79
N ARG A 80 7.03 9.21 -9.36
CA ARG A 80 6.50 7.85 -9.25
C ARG A 80 6.53 7.37 -7.80
N ALA A 81 7.64 7.61 -7.10
CA ALA A 81 7.81 7.27 -5.69
C ALA A 81 6.80 8.00 -4.80
N GLU A 82 6.58 9.31 -5.03
CA GLU A 82 5.56 10.07 -4.32
C GLU A 82 4.14 9.54 -4.58
N ALA A 83 3.83 9.12 -5.81
CA ALA A 83 2.54 8.51 -6.13
C ALA A 83 2.31 7.20 -5.37
N PHE A 84 3.31 6.32 -5.30
CA PHE A 84 3.25 5.12 -4.48
C PHE A 84 3.13 5.44 -2.99
N ARG A 85 3.89 6.43 -2.51
CA ARG A 85 3.86 6.87 -1.11
C ARG A 85 2.47 7.36 -0.70
N VAL A 86 1.83 8.16 -1.54
CA VAL A 86 0.45 8.66 -1.30
C VAL A 86 -0.59 7.54 -1.44
N ALA A 87 -0.32 6.53 -2.27
CA ALA A 87 -1.16 5.33 -2.38
C ALA A 87 -1.01 4.34 -1.20
N GLY A 88 -0.05 4.55 -0.28
CA GLY A 88 0.26 3.63 0.83
C GLY A 88 1.09 2.41 0.42
N LEU A 89 1.63 2.40 -0.80
CA LEU A 89 2.48 1.35 -1.35
C LEU A 89 3.95 1.66 -1.03
N HIS A 90 4.34 1.47 0.24
CA HIS A 90 5.64 1.93 0.75
C HIS A 90 6.84 1.15 0.19
N ASP A 91 6.68 -0.15 -0.09
CA ASP A 91 7.73 -0.99 -0.69
C ASP A 91 8.04 -0.54 -2.13
N GLU A 92 7.01 -0.25 -2.92
CA GLU A 92 7.13 0.26 -4.29
C GLU A 92 7.67 1.69 -4.30
N ALA A 93 7.26 2.52 -3.34
CA ALA A 93 7.80 3.86 -3.15
C ALA A 93 9.31 3.82 -2.88
N LEU A 94 9.75 2.95 -1.97
CA LEU A 94 11.17 2.78 -1.65
C LEU A 94 11.98 2.43 -2.90
N LYS A 95 11.56 1.43 -3.68
CA LYS A 95 12.23 1.03 -4.92
C LYS A 95 12.33 2.18 -5.93
N ALA A 96 11.30 3.03 -6.01
CA ALA A 96 11.30 4.19 -6.89
C ALA A 96 12.21 5.32 -6.39
N TYR A 97 12.25 5.60 -5.08
CA TYR A 97 13.22 6.55 -4.50
C TYR A 97 14.66 6.06 -4.65
N GLU A 98 14.92 4.77 -4.44
CA GLU A 98 16.24 4.17 -4.67
C GLU A 98 16.71 4.37 -6.11
N ARG A 99 15.84 4.12 -7.10
CA ARG A 99 16.17 4.41 -8.50
C ARG A 99 16.46 5.88 -8.74
N ALA A 100 15.65 6.79 -8.20
CA ALA A 100 15.89 8.22 -8.35
C ALA A 100 17.25 8.64 -7.74
N ALA A 101 17.54 8.18 -6.52
CA ALA A 101 18.78 8.46 -5.79
C ALA A 101 20.02 7.81 -6.42
N ASN A 102 19.86 6.69 -7.14
CA ASN A 102 20.96 6.07 -7.89
C ASN A 102 21.25 6.80 -9.20
N LEU A 103 20.23 7.39 -9.83
CA LEU A 103 20.40 8.20 -11.05
C LEU A 103 21.05 9.56 -10.76
N ASP A 104 20.80 10.14 -9.59
CA ASP A 104 21.49 11.33 -9.10
C ASP A 104 21.94 11.16 -7.64
N PRO A 105 23.15 10.62 -7.43
CA PRO A 105 23.69 10.42 -6.09
C PRO A 105 24.03 11.70 -5.33
N GLN A 106 24.20 12.82 -6.04
CA GLN A 106 24.62 14.11 -5.45
C GLN A 106 23.44 14.93 -4.95
N ASP A 107 22.22 14.61 -5.41
CA ASP A 107 21.00 15.24 -4.91
C ASP A 107 20.69 14.77 -3.47
N THR A 108 21.03 15.61 -2.51
CA THR A 108 20.79 15.38 -1.08
C THR A 108 19.32 15.18 -0.77
N HIS A 109 18.41 15.87 -1.48
CA HIS A 109 16.98 15.72 -1.28
C HIS A 109 16.50 14.32 -1.67
N LEU A 110 17.01 13.75 -2.77
CA LEU A 110 16.69 12.38 -3.15
C LEU A 110 17.24 11.36 -2.15
N GLN A 111 18.45 11.58 -1.62
CA GLN A 111 19.02 10.72 -0.58
C GLN A 111 18.18 10.76 0.70
N GLU A 112 17.77 11.95 1.14
CA GLU A 112 16.89 12.13 2.30
C GLU A 112 15.55 11.43 2.11
N GLN A 113 14.91 11.60 0.95
CA GLN A 113 13.61 10.98 0.67
C GLN A 113 13.70 9.45 0.58
N ARG A 114 14.82 8.92 0.09
CA ARG A 114 15.12 7.48 0.15
C ARG A 114 15.16 7.01 1.61
N ILE A 115 15.93 7.67 2.48
CA ILE A 115 16.05 7.29 3.90
C ILE A 115 14.68 7.34 4.58
N LEU A 116 13.93 8.43 4.40
CA LEU A 116 12.57 8.58 4.96
C LEU A 116 11.61 7.50 4.45
N SER A 117 11.76 7.04 3.21
CA SER A 117 10.92 5.98 2.67
C SER A 117 11.21 4.61 3.31
N VAL A 118 12.47 4.32 3.65
CA VAL A 118 12.86 3.12 4.40
C VAL A 118 12.23 3.11 5.79
N GLU A 119 12.28 4.24 6.49
CA GLU A 119 11.69 4.37 7.83
C GLU A 119 10.19 4.12 7.83
N ARG A 120 9.48 4.66 6.83
CA ARG A 120 8.04 4.43 6.65
C ARG A 120 7.72 2.98 6.34
N ALA A 121 8.48 2.33 5.45
CA ALA A 121 8.32 0.91 5.14
C ALA A 121 8.55 0.03 6.39
N ARG A 122 9.63 0.29 7.15
CA ARG A 122 9.91 -0.39 8.43
C ARG A 122 8.82 -0.15 9.48
N GLY A 123 8.31 1.08 9.58
CA GLY A 123 7.21 1.43 10.47
C GLY A 123 5.94 0.64 10.17
N GLN A 124 5.58 0.51 8.88
CA GLN A 124 4.44 -0.29 8.45
C GLN A 124 4.62 -1.78 8.82
N GLN A 125 5.81 -2.34 8.57
CA GLN A 125 6.11 -3.74 8.93
C GLN A 125 6.05 -3.98 10.44
N ARG A 126 6.60 -3.07 11.25
CA ARG A 126 6.55 -3.15 12.71
C ARG A 126 5.10 -3.14 13.23
N ASN A 127 4.26 -2.24 12.72
CA ASN A 127 2.86 -2.17 13.10
C ASN A 127 2.09 -3.42 12.69
N ALA A 128 2.34 -3.94 11.48
CA ALA A 128 1.73 -5.19 11.00
C ALA A 128 2.12 -6.38 11.90
N LEU A 129 3.39 -6.49 12.28
CA LEU A 129 3.88 -7.55 13.17
C LEU A 129 3.22 -7.45 14.56
N LEU A 130 3.13 -6.25 15.14
CA LEU A 130 2.47 -6.03 16.43
C LEU A 130 1.00 -6.46 16.39
N ILE A 131 0.27 -6.12 15.32
CA ILE A 131 -1.13 -6.54 15.13
C ILE A 131 -1.23 -8.07 15.08
N VAL A 132 -0.37 -8.74 14.30
CA VAL A 132 -0.37 -10.20 14.20
C VAL A 132 -0.09 -10.87 15.55
N CYS A 133 0.93 -10.39 16.27
CA CYS A 133 1.27 -10.91 17.59
C CYS A 133 0.13 -10.68 18.61
N ALA A 134 -0.49 -9.50 18.61
CA ALA A 134 -1.61 -9.19 19.49
C ALA A 134 -2.83 -10.08 19.21
N CYS A 135 -3.22 -10.25 17.93
CA CYS A 135 -4.30 -11.15 17.55
C CYS A 135 -4.00 -12.62 17.93
N GLY A 136 -2.75 -13.06 17.75
CA GLY A 136 -2.31 -14.40 18.16
C GLY A 136 -2.40 -14.63 19.68
N LEU A 137 -1.93 -13.66 20.48
CA LEU A 137 -2.02 -13.71 21.94
C LEU A 137 -3.48 -13.73 22.42
N VAL A 138 -4.36 -12.90 21.84
CA VAL A 138 -5.79 -12.91 22.16
C VAL A 138 -6.42 -14.26 21.82
N GLY A 139 -6.07 -14.85 20.67
CA GLY A 139 -6.54 -16.18 20.28
C GLY A 139 -6.09 -17.29 21.24
N LEU A 140 -4.82 -17.26 21.67
CA LEU A 140 -4.30 -18.22 22.65
C LEU A 140 -4.98 -18.08 24.01
N VAL A 141 -5.21 -16.85 24.48
CA VAL A 141 -5.91 -16.58 25.75
C VAL A 141 -7.36 -17.07 25.68
N LEU A 142 -8.07 -16.79 24.59
CA LEU A 142 -9.46 -17.24 24.41
C LEU A 142 -9.55 -18.77 24.36
N PHE A 143 -8.62 -19.43 23.66
CA PHE A 143 -8.56 -20.88 23.60
C PHE A 143 -8.29 -21.49 24.99
N ALA A 144 -7.36 -20.92 25.76
CA ALA A 144 -7.09 -21.36 27.12
C ALA A 144 -8.30 -21.17 28.05
N LEU A 145 -9.03 -20.05 27.95
CA LEU A 145 -10.24 -19.82 28.73
C LEU A 145 -11.37 -20.81 28.40
N LEU A 146 -11.53 -21.18 27.12
CA LEU A 146 -12.49 -22.21 26.71
C LEU A 146 -12.07 -23.60 27.17
N ALA A 147 -10.77 -23.91 27.16
CA ALA A 147 -10.25 -25.19 27.64
C ALA A 147 -10.34 -25.35 29.17
N LEU A 148 -10.33 -24.23 29.90
CA LEU A 148 -10.48 -24.18 31.36
C LEU A 148 -11.93 -23.98 31.81
N ALA A 149 -12.89 -23.90 30.87
CA ALA A 149 -14.30 -23.83 31.23
C ALA A 149 -14.69 -25.16 31.91
N PRO A 150 -15.10 -25.14 33.18
CA PRO A 150 -15.51 -26.36 33.87
C PRO A 150 -16.71 -26.96 33.14
N ASP A 151 -16.65 -28.28 32.92
CA ASP A 151 -17.67 -29.04 32.22
C ASP A 151 -19.01 -28.97 33.00
N SER A 152 -19.84 -27.99 32.65
CA SER A 152 -21.17 -27.82 33.26
C SER A 152 -22.13 -28.99 32.97
N SER A 153 -21.67 -30.05 32.30
CA SER A 153 -22.45 -31.27 32.12
C SER A 153 -22.51 -32.19 33.35
N GLU A 154 -21.71 -31.95 34.40
CA GLU A 154 -21.71 -32.82 35.59
C GLU A 154 -22.80 -32.53 36.65
N THR A 155 -23.64 -31.50 36.53
CA THR A 155 -24.74 -31.26 37.50
C THR A 155 -26.11 -31.78 37.08
N ALA A 156 -26.26 -32.41 35.91
CA ALA A 156 -27.51 -33.06 35.55
C ALA A 156 -27.58 -34.46 36.18
N ALA A 157 -28.32 -34.55 37.29
CA ALA A 157 -28.68 -35.78 37.98
C ALA A 157 -29.02 -36.95 37.02
N PRO A 158 -28.67 -38.21 37.34
CA PRO A 158 -28.94 -39.33 36.46
C PRO A 158 -30.46 -39.55 36.31
N SER A 159 -31.01 -39.17 35.15
CA SER A 159 -32.35 -39.61 34.75
C SER A 159 -32.26 -40.97 34.05
N PRO A 160 -33.25 -41.86 34.24
CA PRO A 160 -33.15 -43.23 33.79
C PRO A 160 -33.22 -43.33 32.25
N ARG A 161 -32.33 -44.17 31.73
CA ARG A 161 -32.11 -44.54 30.32
C ARG A 161 -33.32 -44.36 29.39
N ARG A 162 -33.12 -43.62 28.30
CA ARG A 162 -33.78 -43.93 27.02
C ARG A 162 -32.83 -43.64 25.86
N GLY A 163 -32.65 -44.65 25.01
CA GLY A 163 -31.74 -44.63 23.87
C GLY A 163 -32.09 -43.56 22.84
N GLY A 164 -31.05 -42.98 22.25
CA GLY A 164 -31.16 -42.03 21.15
C GLY A 164 -29.77 -41.65 20.65
N SER A 165 -29.41 -42.18 19.49
CA SER A 165 -28.20 -41.93 18.70
C SER A 165 -27.68 -40.49 18.78
N GLY A 166 -26.41 -40.34 19.20
CA GLY A 166 -25.69 -39.07 19.25
C GLY A 166 -25.48 -38.45 17.87
N ILE A 167 -26.27 -37.42 17.57
CA ILE A 167 -26.10 -36.55 16.39
C ILE A 167 -25.21 -35.33 16.71
N TRP A 168 -25.06 -34.98 17.99
CA TRP A 168 -24.38 -33.74 18.42
C TRP A 168 -22.84 -33.78 18.36
N GLY A 169 -22.22 -34.97 18.34
CA GLY A 169 -20.76 -35.11 18.24
C GLY A 169 -20.18 -34.98 16.82
N ARG A 170 -21.04 -34.94 15.78
CA ARG A 170 -20.61 -34.99 14.37
C ARG A 170 -20.65 -33.66 13.62
N LEU A 171 -21.13 -32.57 14.24
CA LEU A 171 -21.30 -31.28 13.57
C LEU A 171 -20.37 -30.17 14.05
N VAL A 172 -19.80 -30.27 15.26
CA VAL A 172 -18.99 -29.18 15.85
C VAL A 172 -17.51 -29.27 15.48
N THR A 173 -17.00 -30.47 15.20
CA THR A 173 -15.57 -30.70 14.92
C THR A 173 -15.06 -30.21 13.55
N PRO A 174 -15.81 -30.26 12.42
CA PRO A 174 -15.24 -29.82 11.14
C PRO A 174 -15.19 -28.29 10.99
N ALA A 175 -16.13 -27.54 11.60
CA ALA A 175 -16.20 -26.08 11.45
C ALA A 175 -15.07 -25.33 12.20
N LEU A 176 -14.68 -25.82 13.38
CA LEU A 176 -13.56 -25.28 14.15
C LEU A 176 -12.20 -25.62 13.51
N GLY A 177 -12.06 -26.81 12.94
CA GLY A 177 -10.84 -27.23 12.23
C GLY A 177 -10.55 -26.37 10.99
N THR A 178 -11.57 -26.00 10.22
CA THR A 178 -11.40 -25.12 9.05
C THR A 178 -11.11 -23.66 9.44
N ALA A 179 -11.67 -23.17 10.55
CA ALA A 179 -11.42 -21.81 11.03
C ALA A 179 -9.99 -21.65 11.56
N LEU A 180 -9.48 -22.61 12.34
CA LEU A 180 -8.08 -22.64 12.80
C LEU A 180 -7.08 -22.80 11.64
N GLY A 181 -7.42 -23.60 10.62
CA GLY A 181 -6.59 -23.76 9.42
C GLY A 181 -6.50 -22.50 8.56
N LEU A 182 -7.60 -21.75 8.40
CA LEU A 182 -7.63 -20.50 7.64
C LEU A 182 -6.92 -19.36 8.39
N VAL A 183 -7.13 -19.23 9.70
CA VAL A 183 -6.43 -18.24 10.53
C VAL A 183 -4.95 -18.56 10.62
N GLY A 184 -4.58 -19.83 10.85
CA GLY A 184 -3.19 -20.28 10.87
C GLY A 184 -2.49 -20.11 9.53
N GLY A 185 -3.16 -20.43 8.41
CA GLY A 185 -2.64 -20.27 7.06
C GLY A 185 -2.42 -18.81 6.65
N CYS A 186 -3.36 -17.91 6.96
CA CYS A 186 -3.19 -16.47 6.74
C CYS A 186 -2.07 -15.89 7.62
N THR A 187 -1.99 -16.32 8.88
CA THR A 187 -0.94 -15.87 9.80
C THR A 187 0.43 -16.32 9.32
N LEU A 188 0.58 -17.58 8.88
CA LEU A 188 1.82 -18.12 8.30
C LEU A 188 2.20 -17.46 6.98
N LEU A 189 1.24 -17.17 6.09
CA LEU A 189 1.50 -16.45 4.83
C LEU A 189 1.98 -15.01 5.08
N LEU A 190 1.38 -14.33 6.05
CA LEU A 190 1.81 -13.00 6.49
C LEU A 190 3.20 -13.05 7.14
N LEU A 191 3.45 -14.02 8.03
CA LEU A 191 4.77 -14.25 8.64
C LEU A 191 5.85 -14.59 7.61
N ARG A 192 5.54 -15.40 6.60
CA ARG A 192 6.51 -15.80 5.57
C ARG A 192 6.86 -14.64 4.63
N ARG A 193 5.89 -13.77 4.33
CA ARG A 193 6.15 -12.50 3.62
C ARG A 193 7.00 -11.54 4.45
N THR A 194 6.75 -11.41 5.76
CA THR A 194 7.54 -10.53 6.63
C THR A 194 8.95 -11.05 6.88
N CYS A 195 9.15 -12.37 7.05
CA CYS A 195 10.48 -12.95 7.25
C CYS A 195 11.34 -12.94 5.98
N SER A 196 10.75 -13.12 4.79
CA SER A 196 11.48 -13.05 3.52
C SER A 196 12.02 -11.65 3.20
N GLN A 197 11.51 -10.60 3.86
CA GLN A 197 11.95 -9.21 3.65
C GLN A 197 12.90 -8.71 4.76
N ALA A 198 13.16 -9.52 5.78
CA ALA A 198 14.02 -9.19 6.92
C ALA A 198 15.42 -9.83 6.86
N ALA A 199 15.68 -10.68 5.85
CA ALA A 199 16.98 -11.29 5.54
C ALA A 199 17.55 -10.66 4.27
#